data_AF-A0A126RE85-F1
#
_entry.id   AF-A0A126RE85-F1
#
_cell.length_a   1.000
_cell.length_b   1.000
_cell.length_c   1.000
_cell.angle_alpha   90.00
_cell.angle_beta   90.00
_cell.angle_gamma   90.00
#
_symmetry.space_group_name_H-M   'P 1'
#
loop_
_entity.id
_entity.type
_entity.pdbx_description
1 polymer ?
#
loop_
_entity_poly.entity_id
_entity_poly.type
_entity_poly.pdbx_seq_one_letter_code
_entity_poly.pdbx_strand_id
1 'polypeptide(L)'
;MYQDYKPLRNFLRGFDLWSGLGCVYHYLQFIQFEHALPEQLKNDRLRLGKSPIDAGLFPHLVELLARELVLNAEHRGGKSFSTGPLAFEAMRMIHQLDDRLWGRHVSRSDDIMLQLSRIAFKQFPWQNRLSNTKLGRYRALYGHRLVEPMVKNVLGLSADELLQIVLLLTEEMLHRPTPAFLFMRGAEPSLQASVDALIERIALSSVELRAQTAERSQYDVNWAYSFNPLRAYPLVHAGNVHSLLCPAPALLIARLTDGISFDLMKADTQFGNAIGAAFEAYVGLAMTKIGGDRFALIKEARWGRPQRRSVDWIASDKSACLFIECKVGRLDIASQTELCVDPPFVDAIKRIAEGIGQLYATLREALAGGYPHWSPDGKPIHPLLVTFHEWFFFGPFFYNHLDRLVDGEFKKRGLDLMLLTQYPFAVCSIEELEGITSACREHGIDRVMAMKNRPEHRFSLMRGFLGEHFPGSLHDAEAKMDDAMDAVVEAKTRVMG
;
A
#
# COMPACT_ATOMS: atom_id res chain seq x y z
N MET A 1 29.17 -5.13 12.50
CA MET A 1 27.84 -5.46 11.95
C MET A 1 27.94 -6.53 10.86
N TYR A 2 28.84 -6.44 9.87
CA TYR A 2 29.03 -7.53 8.88
C TYR A 2 29.41 -8.90 9.49
N GLN A 3 30.17 -8.93 10.60
CA GLN A 3 30.50 -10.19 11.29
C GLN A 3 29.26 -10.93 11.81
N ASP A 4 28.20 -10.20 12.19
CA ASP A 4 26.95 -10.79 12.67
C ASP A 4 26.12 -11.40 11.54
N TYR A 5 26.29 -10.87 10.32
CA TYR A 5 25.66 -11.34 9.08
C TYR A 5 26.32 -12.58 8.49
N LYS A 6 27.65 -12.71 8.63
CA LYS A 6 28.44 -13.82 8.04
C LYS A 6 27.87 -15.23 8.29
N PRO A 7 27.33 -15.58 9.47
CA PRO A 7 26.70 -16.88 9.69
C PRO A 7 25.54 -17.17 8.75
N LEU A 8 24.61 -16.21 8.56
CA LEU A 8 23.46 -16.35 7.67
C LEU A 8 23.90 -16.57 6.23
N ARG A 9 24.82 -15.73 5.75
CA ARG A 9 25.41 -15.88 4.41
C ARG A 9 26.01 -17.27 4.21
N ASN A 10 26.84 -17.73 5.15
CA ASN A 10 27.52 -19.02 5.01
C ASN A 10 26.53 -20.19 5.04
N PHE A 11 25.47 -20.10 5.84
CA PHE A 11 24.40 -21.08 5.85
C PHE A 11 23.72 -21.17 4.47
N LEU A 12 23.28 -20.03 3.92
CA LEU A 12 22.53 -20.00 2.66
C LEU A 12 23.37 -20.41 1.43
N ARG A 13 24.68 -20.16 1.43
CA ARG A 13 25.61 -20.61 0.36
C ARG A 13 25.67 -22.14 0.19
N GLY A 14 25.19 -22.91 1.15
CA GLY A 14 25.15 -24.37 1.04
C GLY A 14 24.01 -24.90 0.16
N PHE A 15 23.09 -24.03 -0.29
CA PHE A 15 21.83 -24.44 -0.87
C PHE A 15 21.60 -23.91 -2.29
N ASP A 16 20.77 -24.64 -3.03
CA ASP A 16 20.31 -24.28 -4.37
C ASP A 16 19.25 -23.16 -4.32
N LEU A 17 19.43 -22.13 -5.15
CA LEU A 17 18.55 -20.97 -5.23
C LEU A 17 17.11 -21.35 -5.59
N TRP A 18 16.91 -22.24 -6.57
CA TRP A 18 15.60 -22.49 -7.17
C TRP A 18 14.66 -23.23 -6.23
N SER A 19 15.17 -24.24 -5.52
CA SER A 19 14.44 -24.90 -4.45
C SER A 19 14.11 -23.93 -3.31
N GLY A 20 15.02 -23.00 -2.99
CA GLY A 20 14.78 -21.94 -2.02
C GLY A 20 13.65 -21.00 -2.43
N LEU A 21 13.65 -20.51 -3.67
CA LEU A 21 12.59 -19.65 -4.19
C LEU A 21 11.25 -20.39 -4.32
N GLY A 22 11.26 -21.68 -4.65
CA GLY A 22 10.05 -22.53 -4.59
C GLY A 22 9.50 -22.67 -3.17
N CYS A 23 10.38 -22.76 -2.16
CA CYS A 23 9.99 -22.77 -0.76
C CYS A 23 9.32 -21.44 -0.35
N VAL A 24 9.89 -20.30 -0.76
CA VAL A 24 9.31 -18.96 -0.55
C VAL A 24 7.91 -18.87 -1.15
N TYR A 25 7.76 -19.34 -2.40
CA TYR A 25 6.46 -19.40 -3.08
C TYR A 25 5.41 -20.11 -2.24
N HIS A 26 5.70 -21.33 -1.79
CA HIS A 26 4.74 -22.12 -1.02
C HIS A 26 4.36 -21.48 0.32
N TYR A 27 5.30 -20.84 1.01
CA TYR A 27 4.98 -20.12 2.24
C TYR A 27 4.10 -18.90 1.99
N LEU A 28 4.41 -18.08 0.98
CA LEU A 28 3.57 -16.91 0.68
C LEU A 28 2.19 -17.32 0.17
N GLN A 29 2.09 -18.40 -0.60
CA GLN A 29 0.82 -19.01 -0.99
C GLN A 29 -0.03 -19.42 0.22
N PHE A 30 0.58 -20.11 1.18
CA PHE A 30 -0.10 -20.52 2.41
C PHE A 30 -0.56 -19.33 3.26
N ILE A 31 0.27 -18.30 3.40
CA ILE A 31 -0.03 -17.16 4.28
C ILE A 31 -1.05 -16.20 3.64
N GLN A 32 -0.89 -15.89 2.34
CA GLN A 32 -1.65 -14.82 1.68
C GLN A 32 -2.90 -15.30 0.95
N PHE A 33 -2.90 -16.56 0.51
CA PHE A 33 -3.94 -17.12 -0.36
C PHE A 33 -4.55 -18.41 0.19
N GLU A 34 -4.22 -18.78 1.44
CA GLU A 34 -4.80 -19.93 2.15
C GLU A 34 -4.60 -21.29 1.46
N HIS A 35 -3.63 -21.39 0.54
CA HIS A 35 -3.28 -22.64 -0.12
C HIS A 35 -2.60 -23.62 0.85
N ALA A 36 -2.89 -24.92 0.71
CA ALA A 36 -2.28 -25.93 1.56
C ALA A 36 -0.74 -25.94 1.42
N LEU A 37 -0.04 -25.90 2.57
CA LEU A 37 1.40 -26.00 2.61
C LEU A 37 1.84 -27.49 2.48
N PRO A 38 2.81 -27.82 1.61
CA PRO A 38 3.39 -29.16 1.52
C PRO A 38 3.91 -29.68 2.87
N GLU A 39 3.71 -30.97 3.16
CA GLU A 39 4.00 -31.57 4.47
C GLU A 39 5.49 -31.46 4.88
N GLN A 40 6.38 -31.56 3.90
CA GLN A 40 7.82 -31.39 4.10
C GLN A 40 8.21 -29.96 4.50
N LEU A 41 7.39 -28.96 4.17
CA LEU A 41 7.62 -27.55 4.51
C LEU A 41 7.04 -27.15 5.87
N LYS A 42 6.22 -28.00 6.49
CA LYS A 42 5.69 -27.73 7.82
C LYS A 42 6.77 -27.88 8.90
N ASN A 43 6.71 -27.04 9.92
CA ASN A 43 7.33 -27.32 11.22
C ASN A 43 6.31 -28.02 12.13
N ASP A 44 6.73 -28.43 13.32
CA ASP A 44 5.87 -29.20 14.24
C ASP A 44 4.63 -28.41 14.68
N ARG A 45 4.73 -27.09 14.83
CA ARG A 45 3.58 -26.24 15.17
C ARG A 45 2.53 -26.22 14.07
N LEU A 46 2.95 -26.08 12.80
CA LEU A 46 2.04 -26.16 11.65
C LEU A 46 1.43 -27.55 11.49
N ARG A 47 2.18 -28.63 11.78
CA ARG A 47 1.63 -30.00 11.79
C ARG A 47 0.55 -30.20 12.84
N LEU A 48 0.68 -29.50 13.98
CA LEU A 48 -0.31 -29.47 15.05
C LEU A 48 -1.47 -28.49 14.77
N GLY A 49 -1.57 -27.94 13.56
CA GLY A 49 -2.66 -27.04 13.17
C GLY A 49 -2.59 -25.65 13.83
N LYS A 50 -1.42 -25.24 14.33
CA LYS A 50 -1.24 -23.87 14.86
C LYS A 50 -1.24 -22.85 13.72
N SER A 51 -1.61 -21.61 14.06
CA SER A 51 -1.60 -20.52 13.09
C SER A 51 -0.18 -20.27 12.54
N PRO A 52 -0.04 -19.66 11.34
CA PRO A 52 1.27 -19.27 10.80
C PRO A 52 2.08 -18.42 11.79
N ILE A 53 1.42 -17.49 12.48
CA ILE A 53 2.04 -16.61 13.48
C ILE A 53 2.61 -17.42 14.65
N ASP A 54 1.81 -18.32 15.23
CA ASP A 54 2.26 -19.19 16.34
C ASP A 54 3.42 -20.10 15.92
N ALA A 55 3.44 -20.50 14.65
CA ALA A 55 4.50 -21.29 14.06
C ALA A 55 5.79 -20.48 13.80
N GLY A 56 5.78 -19.15 13.95
CA GLY A 56 6.91 -18.27 13.64
C GLY A 56 7.07 -17.99 12.14
N LEU A 57 6.01 -18.17 11.36
CA LEU A 57 5.98 -17.94 9.93
C LEU A 57 5.34 -16.58 9.64
N PHE A 58 6.18 -15.59 9.35
CA PHE A 58 5.75 -14.22 9.06
C PHE A 58 6.08 -13.82 7.62
N PRO A 59 5.13 -13.25 6.85
CA PRO A 59 5.35 -12.96 5.43
C PRO A 59 6.52 -12.00 5.16
N HIS A 60 6.74 -10.99 6.02
CA HIS A 60 7.89 -10.09 5.91
C HIS A 60 9.25 -10.80 6.15
N LEU A 61 9.31 -11.86 6.95
CA LEU A 61 10.53 -12.67 7.10
C LEU A 61 10.73 -13.59 5.90
N VAL A 62 9.64 -14.10 5.31
CA VAL A 62 9.69 -14.90 4.08
C VAL A 62 10.16 -14.04 2.90
N GLU A 63 9.74 -12.77 2.81
CA GLU A 63 10.28 -11.81 1.84
C GLU A 63 11.78 -11.59 2.02
N LEU A 64 12.23 -11.37 3.27
CA LEU A 64 13.66 -11.23 3.56
C LEU A 64 14.43 -12.51 3.22
N LEU A 65 13.88 -13.68 3.51
CA LEU A 65 14.47 -14.95 3.12
C LEU A 65 14.65 -15.03 1.59
N ALA A 66 13.66 -14.59 0.81
CA ALA A 66 13.77 -14.55 -0.65
C ALA A 66 14.94 -13.66 -1.11
N ARG A 67 15.07 -12.45 -0.54
CA ARG A 67 16.18 -11.54 -0.80
C ARG A 67 17.53 -12.18 -0.48
N GLU A 68 17.64 -12.80 0.70
CA GLU A 68 18.89 -13.40 1.16
C GLU A 68 19.27 -14.67 0.39
N LEU A 69 18.28 -15.45 -0.07
CA LEU A 69 18.49 -16.57 -0.99
C LEU A 69 19.05 -16.09 -2.34
N VAL A 70 18.43 -15.06 -2.94
CA VAL A 70 18.92 -14.46 -4.20
C VAL A 70 20.37 -14.00 -4.07
N LEU A 71 20.69 -13.35 -2.94
CA LEU A 71 22.02 -12.82 -2.68
C LEU A 71 23.08 -13.90 -2.45
N ASN A 72 22.73 -14.98 -1.72
CA ASN A 72 23.73 -15.89 -1.16
C ASN A 72 23.66 -17.36 -1.63
N ALA A 73 22.50 -17.87 -2.07
CA ALA A 73 22.37 -19.27 -2.50
C ALA A 73 23.15 -19.55 -3.80
N GLU A 74 23.41 -20.82 -4.12
CA GLU A 74 24.09 -21.19 -5.36
C GLU A 74 23.10 -21.19 -6.54
N HIS A 75 23.47 -20.57 -7.67
CA HIS A 75 22.63 -20.56 -8.88
C HIS A 75 22.61 -21.91 -9.60
N ARG A 76 23.68 -22.69 -9.42
CA ARG A 76 23.89 -24.02 -10.01
C ARG A 76 24.53 -24.92 -8.97
N GLY A 77 23.86 -26.00 -8.60
CA GLY A 77 24.31 -26.90 -7.55
C GLY A 77 23.87 -26.44 -6.15
N GLY A 78 24.42 -27.07 -5.11
CA GLY A 78 23.97 -26.89 -3.72
C GLY A 78 22.94 -27.93 -3.29
N LYS A 79 22.66 -27.98 -1.98
CA LYS A 79 21.65 -28.87 -1.41
C LYS A 79 20.25 -28.29 -1.65
N SER A 80 19.26 -29.15 -1.78
CA SER A 80 17.86 -28.70 -1.89
C SER A 80 17.41 -27.96 -0.63
N PHE A 81 16.85 -26.76 -0.79
CA PHE A 81 16.23 -25.96 0.26
C PHE A 81 14.70 -26.18 0.24
N SER A 82 14.26 -27.39 0.55
CA SER A 82 12.86 -27.82 0.34
C SER A 82 12.20 -28.40 1.59
N THR A 83 12.73 -28.11 2.78
CA THR A 83 12.19 -28.62 4.04
C THR A 83 11.96 -27.50 5.06
N GLY A 84 10.93 -27.69 5.89
CA GLY A 84 10.55 -26.80 6.97
C GLY A 84 11.73 -26.50 7.91
N PRO A 85 12.41 -27.50 8.49
CA PRO A 85 13.52 -27.25 9.43
C PRO A 85 14.59 -26.29 8.88
N LEU A 86 14.98 -26.44 7.60
CA LEU A 86 15.96 -25.55 6.98
C LEU A 86 15.44 -24.12 6.80
N ALA A 87 14.20 -23.97 6.35
CA ALA A 87 13.59 -22.66 6.15
C ALA A 87 13.34 -21.91 7.45
N PHE A 88 12.82 -22.59 8.48
CA PHE A 88 12.60 -22.01 9.80
C PHE A 88 13.92 -21.67 10.48
N GLU A 89 14.98 -22.45 10.27
CA GLU A 89 16.33 -22.10 10.72
C GLU A 89 16.83 -20.81 10.06
N ALA A 90 16.69 -20.67 8.73
CA ALA A 90 17.06 -19.45 8.03
C ALA A 90 16.28 -18.23 8.52
N MET A 91 14.96 -18.34 8.68
CA MET A 91 14.11 -17.25 9.19
C MET A 91 14.47 -16.88 10.63
N ARG A 92 14.81 -17.86 11.47
CA ARG A 92 15.32 -17.63 12.83
C ARG A 92 16.63 -16.85 12.80
N MET A 93 17.57 -17.24 11.92
CA MET A 93 18.85 -16.52 11.76
C MET A 93 18.65 -15.08 11.26
N ILE A 94 17.70 -14.85 10.34
CA ILE A 94 17.29 -13.53 9.85
C ILE A 94 16.76 -12.68 11.00
N HIS A 95 15.81 -13.21 11.78
CA HIS A 95 15.23 -12.49 12.90
C HIS A 95 16.27 -12.14 13.97
N GLN A 96 17.13 -13.10 14.35
CA GLN A 96 18.22 -12.88 15.29
C GLN A 96 19.29 -11.90 14.78
N LEU A 97 19.45 -11.77 13.46
CA LEU A 97 20.33 -10.77 12.90
C LEU A 97 19.73 -9.37 13.05
N ASP A 98 18.46 -9.18 12.70
CA ASP A 98 17.73 -7.91 12.86
C ASP A 98 17.80 -7.43 14.32
N ASP A 99 17.49 -8.31 15.28
CA ASP A 99 17.55 -8.02 16.71
C ASP A 99 18.96 -7.63 17.19
N ARG A 100 20.00 -8.32 16.71
CA ARG A 100 21.39 -8.01 17.08
C ARG A 100 21.86 -6.68 16.51
N LEU A 101 21.44 -6.35 15.29
CA LEU A 101 21.78 -5.07 14.66
C LEU A 101 21.07 -3.92 15.39
N TRP A 102 19.80 -4.11 15.76
CA TRP A 102 19.07 -3.17 16.61
C TRP A 102 19.70 -3.02 18.00
N GLY A 103 20.03 -4.12 18.68
CA GLY A 103 20.62 -4.09 20.02
C GLY A 103 22.02 -3.46 20.11
N ARG A 104 22.72 -3.31 18.98
CA ARG A 104 23.99 -2.57 18.88
C ARG A 104 23.83 -1.13 18.45
N HIS A 105 22.65 -0.74 17.97
CA HIS A 105 22.35 0.65 17.65
C HIS A 105 22.27 1.45 18.94
N VAL A 106 22.93 2.61 18.97
CA VAL A 106 22.88 3.51 20.14
C VAL A 106 21.58 4.32 20.03
N SER A 107 20.49 3.75 20.55
CA SER A 107 19.15 4.30 20.38
C SER A 107 18.92 5.58 21.18
N ARG A 108 18.33 6.59 20.53
CA ARG A 108 17.67 7.73 21.18
C ARG A 108 16.23 7.36 21.56
N SER A 109 15.58 8.14 22.42
CA SER A 109 14.15 7.94 22.76
C SER A 109 13.25 7.95 21.52
N ASP A 110 13.56 8.83 20.57
CA ASP A 110 12.79 9.00 19.33
C ASP A 110 13.00 7.82 18.36
N ASP A 111 14.13 7.13 18.45
CA ASP A 111 14.44 5.96 17.61
C ASP A 111 13.48 4.79 17.89
N ILE A 112 12.96 4.68 19.12
CA ILE A 112 11.98 3.63 19.46
C ILE A 112 10.69 3.86 18.67
N MET A 113 10.18 5.09 18.67
CA MET A 113 8.94 5.41 17.97
C MET A 113 9.12 5.34 16.46
N LEU A 114 10.26 5.80 15.95
CA LEU A 114 10.59 5.67 14.53
C LEU A 114 10.73 4.20 14.12
N GLN A 115 11.29 3.35 14.99
CA GLN A 115 11.35 1.90 14.76
C GLN A 115 9.97 1.26 14.73
N LEU A 116 9.02 1.69 15.59
CA LEU A 116 7.63 1.22 15.50
C LEU A 116 7.00 1.59 14.15
N SER A 117 7.23 2.80 13.65
CA SER A 117 6.76 3.21 12.31
C SER A 117 7.39 2.34 11.22
N ARG A 118 8.69 2.05 11.28
CA ARG A 118 9.37 1.17 10.31
C ARG A 118 8.79 -0.25 10.35
N ILE A 119 8.52 -0.78 11.53
CA ILE A 119 7.85 -2.08 11.70
C ILE A 119 6.48 -2.07 11.03
N ALA A 120 5.69 -1.01 11.19
CA ALA A 120 4.40 -0.86 10.51
C ALA A 120 4.56 -0.91 8.99
N PHE A 121 5.48 -0.13 8.40
CA PHE A 121 5.73 -0.17 6.95
C PHE A 121 6.26 -1.50 6.43
N LYS A 122 6.99 -2.25 7.25
CA LYS A 122 7.52 -3.56 6.89
C LYS A 122 6.48 -4.67 7.00
N GLN A 123 5.59 -4.61 8.00
CA GLN A 123 4.69 -5.72 8.34
C GLN A 123 3.25 -5.51 7.86
N PHE A 124 2.69 -4.32 7.99
CA PHE A 124 1.27 -4.08 7.73
C PHE A 124 0.86 -4.25 6.27
N PRO A 125 1.71 -3.92 5.26
CA PRO A 125 1.35 -4.20 3.86
C PRO A 125 1.07 -5.68 3.59
N TRP A 126 1.63 -6.60 4.37
CA TRP A 126 1.39 -8.04 4.27
C TRP A 126 0.10 -8.51 4.96
N GLN A 127 -0.55 -7.64 5.72
CA GLN A 127 -1.84 -7.92 6.36
C GLN A 127 -3.02 -7.54 5.44
N ASN A 128 -2.76 -6.69 4.43
CA ASN A 128 -3.75 -6.32 3.43
C ASN A 128 -3.80 -7.37 2.34
N ARG A 129 -4.79 -8.27 2.44
CA ARG A 129 -5.06 -9.28 1.42
C ARG A 129 -5.41 -8.64 0.08
N LEU A 130 -5.21 -9.40 -0.98
CA LEU A 130 -5.76 -9.03 -2.28
C LEU A 130 -7.28 -9.03 -2.15
N SER A 131 -7.91 -7.93 -2.55
CA SER A 131 -9.36 -7.86 -2.69
C SER A 131 -9.77 -7.24 -4.00
N ASN A 132 -11.00 -7.56 -4.39
CA ASN A 132 -11.66 -6.99 -5.54
C ASN A 132 -11.71 -5.46 -5.43
N THR A 133 -12.10 -4.93 -4.27
CA THR A 133 -12.09 -3.49 -4.00
C THR A 133 -10.73 -2.85 -4.27
N LYS A 134 -9.62 -3.47 -3.83
CA LYS A 134 -8.27 -2.96 -4.09
C LYS A 134 -7.94 -2.93 -5.58
N LEU A 135 -8.24 -4.00 -6.32
CA LEU A 135 -8.04 -4.05 -7.77
C LEU A 135 -8.92 -3.03 -8.51
N GLY A 136 -10.18 -2.90 -8.11
CA GLY A 136 -11.13 -1.93 -8.64
C GLY A 136 -10.69 -0.49 -8.44
N ARG A 137 -10.05 -0.21 -7.31
CA ARG A 137 -9.45 1.10 -7.01
C ARG A 137 -8.37 1.47 -8.02
N TYR A 138 -7.40 0.58 -8.28
CA TYR A 138 -6.37 0.83 -9.29
C TYR A 138 -6.93 0.88 -10.71
N ARG A 139 -7.91 0.03 -11.05
CA ARG A 139 -8.63 0.09 -12.31
C ARG A 139 -9.31 1.44 -12.52
N ALA A 140 -9.99 1.97 -11.51
CA ALA A 140 -10.67 3.26 -11.58
C ALA A 140 -9.69 4.41 -11.78
N LEU A 141 -8.53 4.36 -11.12
CA LEU A 141 -7.48 5.38 -11.29
C LEU A 141 -6.86 5.33 -12.68
N TYR A 142 -6.41 4.15 -13.13
CA TYR A 142 -5.74 4.00 -14.42
C TYR A 142 -6.69 4.11 -15.60
N GLY A 143 -7.97 3.79 -15.42
CA GLY A 143 -9.03 3.98 -16.41
C GLY A 143 -9.61 5.40 -16.42
N HIS A 144 -9.14 6.29 -15.56
CA HIS A 144 -9.58 7.68 -15.58
C HIS A 144 -9.10 8.36 -16.87
N ARG A 145 -9.97 9.17 -17.50
CA ARG A 145 -9.71 9.82 -18.80
C ARG A 145 -8.41 10.62 -18.90
N LEU A 146 -7.87 11.10 -17.76
CA LEU A 146 -6.61 11.85 -17.71
C LEU A 146 -5.38 10.95 -17.58
N VAL A 147 -5.56 9.70 -17.15
CA VAL A 147 -4.48 8.75 -16.83
C VAL A 147 -4.39 7.65 -17.89
N GLU A 148 -5.52 7.15 -18.38
CA GLU A 148 -5.58 6.04 -19.34
C GLU A 148 -4.71 6.27 -20.60
N PRO A 149 -4.63 7.48 -21.20
CA PRO A 149 -3.73 7.71 -22.33
C PRO A 149 -2.25 7.48 -21.99
N MET A 150 -1.83 7.83 -20.76
CA MET A 150 -0.47 7.62 -20.29
C MET A 150 -0.19 6.13 -20.08
N VAL A 151 -1.16 5.39 -19.54
CA VAL A 151 -1.08 3.92 -19.38
C VAL A 151 -0.91 3.25 -20.74
N LYS A 152 -1.75 3.60 -21.72
CA LYS A 152 -1.66 3.08 -23.09
C LYS A 152 -0.33 3.39 -23.75
N ASN A 153 0.17 4.61 -23.59
CA ASN A 153 1.46 5.00 -24.14
C ASN A 153 2.63 4.22 -23.53
N VAL A 154 2.59 3.98 -22.21
CA VAL A 154 3.71 3.37 -21.48
C VAL A 154 3.69 1.84 -21.53
N LEU A 155 2.52 1.23 -21.54
CA LEU A 155 2.34 -0.23 -21.46
C LEU A 155 1.81 -0.87 -22.74
N GLY A 156 1.25 -0.10 -23.67
CA GLY A 156 0.51 -0.66 -24.81
C GLY A 156 -0.80 -1.36 -24.38
N LEU A 157 -1.32 -1.03 -23.19
CA LEU A 157 -2.50 -1.63 -22.57
C LEU A 157 -3.45 -0.54 -22.07
N SER A 158 -4.74 -0.76 -22.19
CA SER A 158 -5.77 -0.06 -21.42
C SER A 158 -5.76 -0.53 -19.96
N ALA A 159 -6.43 0.22 -19.09
CA ALA A 159 -6.56 -0.14 -17.67
C ALA A 159 -7.33 -1.47 -17.47
N ASP A 160 -8.27 -1.78 -18.37
CA ASP A 160 -9.04 -3.02 -18.35
C ASP A 160 -8.18 -4.21 -18.78
N GLU A 161 -7.42 -4.08 -19.87
CA GLU A 161 -6.49 -5.12 -20.31
C GLU A 161 -5.41 -5.37 -19.24
N LEU A 162 -4.89 -4.31 -18.61
CA LEU A 162 -3.96 -4.44 -17.49
C LEU A 162 -4.58 -5.21 -16.32
N LEU A 163 -5.82 -4.90 -15.92
CA LEU A 163 -6.51 -5.63 -14.85
C LEU A 163 -6.73 -7.10 -15.22
N GLN A 164 -7.14 -7.39 -16.46
CA GLN A 164 -7.31 -8.76 -16.95
C GLN A 164 -5.99 -9.53 -16.87
N ILE A 165 -4.88 -8.93 -17.30
CA ILE A 165 -3.55 -9.53 -17.19
C ILE A 165 -3.19 -9.78 -15.72
N VAL A 166 -3.47 -8.83 -14.81
CA VAL A 166 -3.25 -9.03 -13.36
C VAL A 166 -4.03 -10.24 -12.85
N LEU A 167 -5.31 -10.36 -13.19
CA LEU A 167 -6.16 -11.46 -12.75
C LEU A 167 -5.66 -12.81 -13.31
N LEU A 168 -5.37 -12.87 -14.60
CA LEU A 168 -4.92 -14.10 -15.27
C LEU A 168 -3.53 -14.54 -14.78
N LEU A 169 -2.60 -13.59 -14.60
CA LEU A 169 -1.29 -13.89 -14.00
C LEU A 169 -1.45 -14.34 -12.55
N THR A 170 -2.34 -13.71 -11.79
CA THR A 170 -2.61 -14.14 -10.41
C THR A 170 -3.13 -15.56 -10.41
N GLU A 171 -4.17 -15.86 -11.18
CA GLU A 171 -4.77 -17.20 -11.28
C GLU A 171 -3.72 -18.26 -11.66
N GLU A 172 -2.95 -18.07 -12.73
CA GLU A 172 -1.93 -19.04 -13.14
C GLU A 172 -0.85 -19.22 -12.05
N MET A 173 -0.41 -18.11 -11.44
CA MET A 173 0.62 -18.14 -10.39
C MET A 173 0.10 -18.64 -9.04
N LEU A 174 -1.21 -18.79 -8.82
CA LEU A 174 -1.75 -19.53 -7.67
C LEU A 174 -1.66 -21.04 -7.89
N HIS A 175 -1.79 -21.49 -9.14
CA HIS A 175 -1.86 -22.90 -9.48
C HIS A 175 -0.50 -23.53 -9.81
N ARG A 176 0.50 -22.75 -10.22
CA ARG A 176 1.83 -23.26 -10.62
C ARG A 176 2.99 -22.38 -10.13
N PRO A 177 3.98 -22.94 -9.41
CA PRO A 177 5.17 -22.20 -8.99
C PRO A 177 6.08 -21.82 -10.17
N THR A 178 6.02 -22.54 -11.29
CA THR A 178 6.83 -22.28 -12.48
C THR A 178 5.93 -21.98 -13.67
N PRO A 179 6.07 -20.83 -14.33
CA PRO A 179 5.54 -20.62 -15.66
C PRO A 179 6.48 -21.35 -16.63
N ALA A 180 6.22 -22.62 -16.92
CA ALA A 180 6.57 -23.14 -18.24
C ALA A 180 5.66 -22.38 -19.23
N PHE A 181 6.17 -21.24 -19.69
CA PHE A 181 5.36 -20.20 -20.30
C PHE A 181 5.08 -20.51 -21.77
N LEU A 182 3.91 -21.07 -22.05
CA LEU A 182 3.17 -20.79 -23.27
C LEU A 182 2.03 -19.90 -22.81
N PHE A 183 2.09 -18.60 -23.10
CA PHE A 183 1.11 -17.66 -22.56
C PHE A 183 -0.32 -18.10 -22.91
N MET A 184 -1.19 -17.93 -21.92
CA MET A 184 -2.65 -17.88 -22.00
C MET A 184 -3.24 -18.34 -23.35
N ARG A 185 -3.69 -19.59 -23.44
CA ARG A 185 -4.56 -20.02 -24.55
C ARG A 185 -5.85 -19.17 -24.67
N GLY A 186 -6.12 -18.28 -23.72
CA GLY A 186 -7.26 -17.37 -23.68
C GLY A 186 -6.95 -15.88 -23.82
N ALA A 187 -5.69 -15.45 -24.03
CA ALA A 187 -5.47 -14.05 -24.44
C ALA A 187 -5.88 -13.88 -25.89
N GLU A 188 -6.52 -12.75 -26.20
CA GLU A 188 -6.62 -12.30 -27.58
C GLU A 188 -5.22 -12.20 -28.20
N PRO A 189 -4.96 -12.77 -29.39
CA PRO A 189 -3.67 -12.70 -30.06
C PRO A 189 -3.13 -11.26 -30.21
N SER A 190 -4.02 -10.27 -30.23
CA SER A 190 -3.69 -8.84 -30.27
C SER A 190 -2.97 -8.33 -29.00
N LEU A 191 -3.12 -8.99 -27.85
CA LEU A 191 -2.52 -8.59 -26.58
C LEU A 191 -1.16 -9.23 -26.31
N GLN A 192 -0.78 -10.26 -27.07
CA GLN A 192 0.43 -11.05 -26.82
C GLN A 192 1.69 -10.18 -26.76
N ALA A 193 1.86 -9.26 -27.72
CA ALA A 193 3.03 -8.39 -27.77
C ALA A 193 3.12 -7.44 -26.56
N SER A 194 2.00 -6.87 -26.11
CA SER A 194 1.96 -5.98 -24.94
C SER A 194 2.24 -6.74 -23.65
N VAL A 195 1.77 -7.99 -23.55
CA VAL A 195 2.08 -8.89 -22.44
C VAL A 195 3.56 -9.21 -22.40
N ASP A 196 4.14 -9.62 -23.53
CA ASP A 196 5.56 -9.99 -23.59
C ASP A 196 6.43 -8.80 -23.16
N ALA A 197 6.11 -7.59 -23.65
CA ALA A 197 6.75 -6.36 -23.23
C ALA A 197 6.57 -6.04 -21.74
N LEU A 198 5.39 -6.33 -21.17
CA LEU A 198 5.14 -6.16 -19.74
C LEU A 198 5.98 -7.13 -18.90
N ILE A 199 6.10 -8.39 -19.32
CA ILE A 199 6.89 -9.42 -18.63
C ILE A 199 8.37 -9.05 -18.67
N GLU A 200 8.89 -8.68 -19.83
CA GLU A 200 10.27 -8.21 -19.98
C GLU A 200 10.56 -7.03 -19.06
N ARG A 201 9.58 -6.15 -18.83
CA ARG A 201 9.73 -5.00 -17.93
C ARG A 201 9.81 -5.37 -16.45
N ILE A 202 9.16 -6.46 -16.03
CA ILE A 202 9.02 -6.86 -14.62
C ILE A 202 9.79 -8.14 -14.27
N ALA A 203 10.57 -8.66 -15.22
CA ALA A 203 11.40 -9.85 -15.04
C ALA A 203 12.89 -9.48 -15.02
N LEU A 204 13.68 -10.27 -14.28
CA LEU A 204 15.15 -10.25 -14.36
C LEU A 204 15.71 -11.66 -14.34
N SER A 205 16.91 -11.82 -14.89
CA SER A 205 17.65 -13.05 -14.65
C SER A 205 18.06 -13.14 -13.19
N SER A 206 18.19 -14.36 -12.68
CA SER A 206 18.71 -14.59 -11.31
C SER A 206 20.10 -13.97 -11.07
N VAL A 207 20.91 -13.76 -12.11
CA VAL A 207 22.23 -13.12 -12.02
C VAL A 207 22.10 -11.60 -11.87
N GLU A 208 21.28 -10.96 -12.70
CA GLU A 208 21.03 -9.51 -12.60
C GLU A 208 20.33 -9.15 -11.29
N LEU A 209 19.36 -9.97 -10.87
CA LEU A 209 18.66 -9.77 -9.61
C LEU A 209 19.63 -9.85 -8.42
N ARG A 210 20.60 -10.78 -8.43
CA ARG A 210 21.66 -10.83 -7.42
C ARG A 210 22.52 -9.57 -7.44
N ALA A 211 22.93 -9.10 -8.61
CA ALA A 211 23.75 -7.90 -8.74
C ALA A 211 23.04 -6.67 -8.14
N GLN A 212 21.76 -6.46 -8.50
CA GLN A 212 20.95 -5.38 -7.92
C GLN A 212 20.73 -5.52 -6.41
N THR A 213 20.58 -6.77 -5.92
CA THR A 213 20.43 -7.02 -4.48
C THR A 213 21.71 -6.67 -3.75
N ALA A 214 22.87 -7.05 -4.28
CA ALA A 214 24.17 -6.75 -3.69
C ALA A 214 24.46 -5.24 -3.64
N GLU A 215 24.13 -4.51 -4.72
CA GLU A 215 24.30 -3.05 -4.80
C GLU A 215 23.50 -2.31 -3.72
N ARG A 216 22.29 -2.79 -3.43
CA ARG A 216 21.35 -2.14 -2.48
C ARG A 216 21.47 -2.67 -1.05
N SER A 217 22.31 -3.68 -0.81
CA SER A 217 22.43 -4.30 0.51
C SER A 217 23.17 -3.38 1.48
N GLN A 218 22.57 -3.15 2.65
CA GLN A 218 23.21 -2.44 3.76
C GLN A 218 23.51 -3.44 4.88
N TYR A 219 24.58 -3.23 5.64
CA TYR A 219 24.99 -4.12 6.75
C TYR A 219 25.00 -3.38 8.08
N ASP A 220 23.95 -2.60 8.32
CA ASP A 220 23.75 -1.77 9.52
C ASP A 220 22.34 -1.98 10.12
N VAL A 221 21.88 -1.07 10.99
CA VAL A 221 20.54 -1.08 11.60
C VAL A 221 19.39 -1.02 10.58
N ASN A 222 19.69 -0.72 9.31
CA ASN A 222 18.75 -0.68 8.20
C ASN A 222 18.77 -1.95 7.33
N TRP A 223 19.62 -2.95 7.64
CA TRP A 223 19.76 -4.19 6.85
C TRP A 223 18.42 -4.88 6.53
N ALA A 224 17.54 -5.02 7.52
CA ALA A 224 16.27 -5.70 7.34
C ALA A 224 15.21 -4.86 6.60
N TYR A 225 15.58 -3.63 6.22
CA TYR A 225 14.74 -2.65 5.53
C TYR A 225 15.35 -2.21 4.18
N SER A 226 16.55 -2.70 3.83
CA SER A 226 17.12 -2.47 2.51
C SER A 226 16.19 -3.00 1.41
N PHE A 227 16.01 -2.21 0.35
CA PHE A 227 15.05 -2.50 -0.72
C PHE A 227 15.29 -3.90 -1.32
N ASN A 228 14.24 -4.69 -1.40
CA ASN A 228 14.25 -5.99 -2.07
C ASN A 228 13.94 -5.80 -3.57
N PRO A 229 14.89 -6.09 -4.49
CA PRO A 229 14.66 -5.97 -5.93
C PRO A 229 13.46 -6.76 -6.46
N LEU A 230 13.03 -7.83 -5.78
CA LEU A 230 11.81 -8.58 -6.13
C LEU A 230 10.52 -7.72 -6.10
N ARG A 231 10.52 -6.57 -5.42
CA ARG A 231 9.39 -5.61 -5.47
C ARG A 231 9.27 -4.89 -6.81
N ALA A 232 10.40 -4.66 -7.49
CA ALA A 232 10.42 -4.05 -8.82
C ALA A 232 10.37 -5.12 -9.93
N TYR A 233 11.00 -6.27 -9.68
CA TYR A 233 11.16 -7.38 -10.61
C TYR A 233 10.68 -8.70 -9.97
N PRO A 234 9.35 -8.87 -9.82
CA PRO A 234 8.75 -10.03 -9.15
C PRO A 234 8.89 -11.34 -9.93
N LEU A 235 9.33 -11.30 -11.19
CA LEU A 235 9.57 -12.49 -12.00
C LEU A 235 11.08 -12.72 -12.16
N VAL A 236 11.50 -13.97 -11.94
CA VAL A 236 12.92 -14.37 -11.99
C VAL A 236 13.11 -15.47 -13.01
N HIS A 237 14.12 -15.38 -13.86
CA HIS A 237 14.41 -16.44 -14.83
C HIS A 237 15.85 -16.98 -14.81
N ALA A 238 16.01 -18.22 -15.27
CA ALA A 238 17.29 -18.93 -15.32
C ALA A 238 18.11 -18.61 -16.59
N GLY A 239 18.04 -17.36 -17.07
CA GLY A 239 18.71 -16.91 -18.29
C GLY A 239 17.92 -17.12 -19.58
N ASN A 240 16.70 -17.67 -19.53
CA ASN A 240 15.74 -17.62 -20.63
C ASN A 240 14.36 -17.16 -20.13
N VAL A 241 13.65 -16.34 -20.90
CA VAL A 241 12.34 -15.77 -20.50
C VAL A 241 11.20 -16.79 -20.46
N HIS A 242 11.42 -18.02 -20.94
CA HIS A 242 10.46 -19.13 -20.81
C HIS A 242 10.66 -19.96 -19.53
N SER A 243 11.66 -19.62 -18.72
CA SER A 243 12.02 -20.26 -17.45
C SER A 243 11.76 -19.32 -16.28
N LEU A 244 10.59 -18.69 -16.29
CA LEU A 244 10.22 -17.74 -15.25
C LEU A 244 9.92 -18.46 -13.93
N LEU A 245 9.88 -17.70 -12.85
CA LEU A 245 9.46 -18.11 -11.52
C LEU A 245 8.95 -16.85 -10.85
N CYS A 246 7.74 -16.91 -10.29
CA CYS A 246 7.25 -15.86 -9.41
C CYS A 246 7.36 -16.35 -7.96
N PRO A 247 8.46 -16.04 -7.25
CA PRO A 247 8.64 -16.52 -5.88
C PRO A 247 7.64 -15.90 -4.90
N ALA A 248 7.04 -14.76 -5.24
CA ALA A 248 6.13 -14.02 -4.38
C ALA A 248 4.98 -13.41 -5.19
N PRO A 249 3.89 -14.14 -5.43
CA PRO A 249 2.75 -13.63 -6.22
C PRO A 249 2.13 -12.34 -5.66
N ALA A 250 2.14 -12.17 -4.34
CA ALA A 250 1.73 -10.91 -3.71
C ALA A 250 2.58 -9.69 -4.18
N LEU A 251 3.88 -9.89 -4.44
CA LEU A 251 4.75 -8.82 -4.98
C LEU A 251 4.47 -8.56 -6.46
N LEU A 252 4.11 -9.58 -7.23
CA LEU A 252 3.68 -9.41 -8.62
C LEU A 252 2.43 -8.52 -8.70
N ILE A 253 1.42 -8.81 -7.88
CA ILE A 253 0.21 -8.01 -7.82
C ILE A 253 0.53 -6.57 -7.37
N ALA A 254 1.34 -6.40 -6.33
CA ALA A 254 1.78 -5.08 -5.89
C ALA A 254 2.53 -4.31 -7.00
N ARG A 255 3.37 -4.99 -7.78
CA ARG A 255 4.11 -4.40 -8.90
C ARG A 255 3.20 -3.96 -10.04
N LEU A 256 2.19 -4.75 -10.37
CA LEU A 256 1.25 -4.51 -11.47
C LEU A 256 0.08 -3.58 -11.09
N THR A 257 -0.13 -3.35 -9.81
CA THR A 257 -1.06 -2.33 -9.32
C THR A 257 -0.25 -1.09 -8.97
N ASP A 258 0.14 -0.97 -7.71
CA ASP A 258 0.87 0.17 -7.17
C ASP A 258 2.18 0.50 -7.89
N GLY A 259 2.97 -0.52 -8.22
CA GLY A 259 4.32 -0.35 -8.75
C GLY A 259 4.38 0.30 -10.13
N ILE A 260 3.34 0.13 -10.96
CA ILE A 260 3.28 0.72 -12.31
C ILE A 260 3.26 2.25 -12.25
N SER A 261 2.80 2.85 -11.15
CA SER A 261 2.82 4.31 -11.01
C SER A 261 4.24 4.89 -11.16
N PHE A 262 5.29 4.15 -10.77
CA PHE A 262 6.67 4.61 -10.92
C PHE A 262 7.09 4.67 -12.40
N ASP A 263 6.64 3.71 -13.21
CA ASP A 263 6.91 3.73 -14.64
C ASP A 263 6.21 4.92 -15.31
N LEU A 264 4.96 5.18 -14.93
CA LEU A 264 4.16 6.30 -15.44
C LEU A 264 4.74 7.66 -15.01
N MET A 265 5.12 7.81 -13.74
CA MET A 265 5.79 9.02 -13.23
C MET A 265 7.09 9.32 -13.96
N LYS A 266 7.86 8.28 -14.31
CA LYS A 266 9.13 8.44 -15.03
C LYS A 266 8.90 8.81 -16.50
N ALA A 267 7.84 8.29 -17.11
CA ALA A 267 7.54 8.50 -18.52
C ALA A 267 6.83 9.84 -18.80
N ASP A 268 6.00 10.33 -17.87
CA ASP A 268 5.20 11.54 -18.08
C ASP A 268 5.17 12.43 -16.83
N THR A 269 5.69 13.65 -16.96
CA THR A 269 5.73 14.64 -15.87
C THR A 269 4.34 15.17 -15.47
N GLN A 270 3.33 15.01 -16.34
CA GLN A 270 1.95 15.40 -16.05
C GLN A 270 1.20 14.34 -15.24
N PHE A 271 1.75 13.12 -15.12
CA PHE A 271 1.10 12.01 -14.43
C PHE A 271 0.69 12.38 -13.00
N GLY A 272 1.54 13.12 -12.27
CA GLY A 272 1.25 13.53 -10.89
C GLY A 272 -0.04 14.34 -10.74
N ASN A 273 -0.31 15.28 -11.66
CA ASN A 273 -1.55 16.06 -11.66
C ASN A 273 -2.75 15.22 -12.13
N ALA A 274 -2.53 14.37 -13.15
CA ALA A 274 -3.58 13.52 -13.71
C ALA A 274 -4.07 12.47 -12.69
N ILE A 275 -3.16 11.82 -11.97
CA ILE A 275 -3.49 10.84 -10.94
C ILE A 275 -4.14 11.50 -9.71
N GLY A 276 -3.73 12.74 -9.38
CA GLY A 276 -4.39 13.57 -8.37
C GLY A 276 -5.89 13.73 -8.64
N ALA A 277 -6.21 14.21 -9.85
CA ALA A 277 -7.60 14.37 -10.27
C ALA A 277 -8.37 13.03 -10.38
N ALA A 278 -7.70 11.95 -10.78
CA ALA A 278 -8.29 10.61 -10.80
C ALA A 278 -8.64 10.12 -9.38
N PHE A 279 -7.77 10.41 -8.41
CA PHE A 279 -8.00 10.06 -7.01
C PHE A 279 -9.13 10.86 -6.38
N GLU A 280 -9.18 12.17 -6.61
CA GLU A 280 -10.32 13.01 -6.20
C GLU A 280 -11.64 12.45 -6.77
N ALA A 281 -11.65 12.02 -8.03
CA ALA A 281 -12.82 11.41 -8.64
C ALA A 281 -13.20 10.07 -7.99
N TYR A 282 -12.21 9.24 -7.64
CA TYR A 282 -12.43 7.96 -6.95
C TYR A 282 -13.01 8.15 -5.55
N VAL A 283 -12.52 9.13 -4.78
CA VAL A 283 -13.08 9.47 -3.45
C VAL A 283 -14.58 9.74 -3.55
N GLY A 284 -14.99 10.58 -4.51
CA GLY A 284 -16.41 10.85 -4.74
C GLY A 284 -17.21 9.60 -5.13
N LEU A 285 -16.64 8.73 -5.97
CA LEU A 285 -17.25 7.46 -6.35
C LEU A 285 -17.47 6.55 -5.13
N ALA A 286 -16.43 6.33 -4.32
CA ALA A 286 -16.50 5.50 -3.12
C ALA A 286 -17.54 6.03 -2.14
N MET A 287 -17.54 7.35 -1.88
CA MET A 287 -18.52 7.97 -0.99
C MET A 287 -19.95 7.85 -1.49
N THR A 288 -20.17 7.99 -2.80
CA THR A 288 -21.48 7.82 -3.42
C THR A 288 -21.97 6.37 -3.29
N LYS A 289 -21.09 5.40 -3.58
CA LYS A 289 -21.42 3.98 -3.59
C LYS A 289 -21.69 3.44 -2.19
N ILE A 290 -20.81 3.73 -1.25
CA ILE A 290 -20.90 3.25 0.11
C ILE A 290 -21.98 4.03 0.86
N GLY A 291 -21.95 5.36 0.80
CA GLY A 291 -22.85 6.25 1.52
C GLY A 291 -24.30 6.26 1.00
N GLY A 292 -24.50 6.03 -0.29
CA GLY A 292 -25.82 6.01 -0.91
C GLY A 292 -26.55 7.34 -0.77
N ASP A 293 -27.84 7.29 -0.46
CA ASP A 293 -28.73 8.45 -0.28
C ASP A 293 -28.57 9.16 1.09
N ARG A 294 -27.73 8.62 1.99
CA ARG A 294 -27.50 9.19 3.32
C ARG A 294 -26.70 10.48 3.29
N PHE A 295 -25.89 10.68 2.25
CA PHE A 295 -25.00 11.83 2.13
C PHE A 295 -25.42 12.74 0.98
N ALA A 296 -25.50 14.03 1.28
CA ALA A 296 -25.44 15.07 0.26
C ALA A 296 -23.97 15.31 -0.06
N LEU A 297 -23.55 14.93 -1.27
CA LEU A 297 -22.18 15.10 -1.74
C LEU A 297 -22.06 16.33 -2.65
N ILE A 298 -21.12 17.21 -2.34
CA ILE A 298 -20.80 18.38 -3.14
C ILE A 298 -19.34 18.29 -3.57
N LYS A 299 -19.12 18.31 -4.89
CA LYS A 299 -17.79 18.30 -5.50
C LYS A 299 -17.19 19.70 -5.49
N GLU A 300 -15.86 19.77 -5.55
CA GLU A 300 -15.11 21.00 -5.82
C GLU A 300 -15.80 21.88 -6.87
N ALA A 301 -15.97 23.16 -6.53
CA ALA A 301 -16.25 24.20 -7.51
C ALA A 301 -15.05 25.13 -7.67
N ARG A 302 -15.01 25.80 -8.84
CA ARG A 302 -14.05 26.85 -9.14
C ARG A 302 -14.78 28.13 -9.48
N TRP A 303 -14.36 29.26 -8.92
CA TRP A 303 -15.04 30.54 -9.12
C TRP A 303 -14.10 31.74 -9.02
N GLY A 304 -14.57 32.91 -9.47
CA GLY A 304 -13.88 34.19 -9.32
C GLY A 304 -12.65 34.41 -10.22
N ARG A 305 -12.04 35.60 -10.07
CA ARG A 305 -10.75 35.99 -10.64
C ARG A 305 -9.94 36.73 -9.55
N PRO A 306 -8.74 36.26 -9.15
CA PRO A 306 -8.09 35.01 -9.56
C PRO A 306 -8.96 33.77 -9.23
N GLN A 307 -8.71 32.66 -9.94
CA GLN A 307 -9.52 31.45 -9.77
C GLN A 307 -9.34 30.88 -8.36
N ARG A 308 -10.45 30.82 -7.62
CA ARG A 308 -10.57 30.19 -6.31
C ARG A 308 -11.09 28.77 -6.48
N ARG A 309 -10.81 27.92 -5.49
CA ARG A 309 -11.22 26.51 -5.44
C ARG A 309 -11.75 26.22 -4.03
N SER A 310 -12.82 25.44 -3.93
CA SER A 310 -13.27 24.89 -2.67
C SER A 310 -12.41 23.69 -2.28
N VAL A 311 -12.68 23.12 -1.12
CA VAL A 311 -12.27 21.76 -0.77
C VAL A 311 -12.74 20.74 -1.83
N ASP A 312 -12.01 19.63 -1.97
CA ASP A 312 -12.24 18.65 -3.04
C ASP A 312 -13.64 18.02 -2.96
N TRP A 313 -14.07 17.68 -1.75
CA TRP A 313 -15.42 17.19 -1.46
C TRP A 313 -15.97 17.72 -0.14
N ILE A 314 -17.27 17.95 -0.12
CA ILE A 314 -18.08 18.10 1.10
C ILE A 314 -19.10 16.98 1.12
N ALA A 315 -19.13 16.22 2.21
CA ALA A 315 -20.19 15.26 2.47
C ALA A 315 -21.00 15.68 3.69
N SER A 316 -22.31 15.80 3.55
CA SER A 316 -23.19 16.22 4.64
C SER A 316 -24.27 15.21 4.90
N ASP A 317 -24.58 14.99 6.18
CA ASP A 317 -25.80 14.30 6.61
C ASP A 317 -26.64 15.23 7.50
N LYS A 318 -27.57 14.65 8.27
CA LYS A 318 -28.40 15.40 9.22
C LYS A 318 -27.62 15.88 10.45
N SER A 319 -26.49 15.26 10.76
CA SER A 319 -25.69 15.47 11.97
C SER A 319 -24.52 16.43 11.76
N ALA A 320 -23.79 16.35 10.64
CA ALA A 320 -22.57 17.12 10.41
C ALA A 320 -22.18 17.24 8.92
N CYS A 321 -21.15 18.03 8.66
CA CYS A 321 -20.43 18.09 7.39
C CYS A 321 -19.00 17.56 7.53
N LEU A 322 -18.54 16.78 6.56
CA LEU A 322 -17.17 16.31 6.40
C LEU A 322 -16.52 17.09 5.25
N PHE A 323 -15.44 17.83 5.54
CA PHE A 323 -14.67 18.59 4.55
C PHE A 323 -13.42 17.81 4.17
N ILE A 324 -13.31 17.38 2.91
CA ILE A 324 -12.38 16.33 2.50
C ILE A 324 -11.35 16.86 1.49
N GLU A 325 -10.09 16.85 1.88
CA GLU A 325 -8.96 17.16 0.99
C GLU A 325 -8.22 15.87 0.62
N CYS A 326 -7.96 15.66 -0.67
CA CYS A 326 -7.37 14.46 -1.23
C CYS A 326 -5.87 14.65 -1.52
N LYS A 327 -5.05 13.66 -1.17
CA LYS A 327 -3.62 13.63 -1.51
C LYS A 327 -3.19 12.26 -2.04
N VAL A 328 -2.67 12.21 -3.25
CA VAL A 328 -2.06 10.99 -3.82
C VAL A 328 -0.66 10.72 -3.26
N GLY A 329 -0.08 11.67 -2.53
CA GLY A 329 1.30 11.60 -2.04
C GLY A 329 1.66 10.25 -1.42
N ARG A 330 2.80 9.70 -1.84
CA ARG A 330 3.40 8.48 -1.30
C ARG A 330 4.61 8.87 -0.44
N LEU A 331 4.85 8.09 0.61
CA LEU A 331 6.16 8.09 1.26
C LEU A 331 7.21 7.51 0.30
N ASP A 332 8.32 8.21 0.10
CA ASP A 332 9.50 7.60 -0.50
C ASP A 332 10.02 6.45 0.38
N ILE A 333 10.83 5.56 -0.21
CA ILE A 333 11.33 4.36 0.47
C ILE A 333 12.13 4.77 1.71
N ALA A 334 12.99 5.78 1.60
CA ALA A 334 13.83 6.25 2.69
C ALA A 334 12.99 6.69 3.91
N SER A 335 11.88 7.39 3.68
CA SER A 335 10.92 7.80 4.72
C SER A 335 10.26 6.62 5.45
N GLN A 336 10.18 5.44 4.82
CA GLN A 336 9.59 4.25 5.41
C GLN A 336 10.62 3.39 6.15
N THR A 337 11.90 3.49 5.77
CA THR A 337 12.91 2.47 6.10
C THR A 337 14.14 2.99 6.82
N GLU A 338 14.46 4.28 6.78
CA GLU A 338 15.72 4.81 7.30
C GLU A 338 15.62 5.29 8.75
N LEU A 339 16.64 4.92 9.54
CA LEU A 339 16.96 5.56 10.82
C LEU A 339 18.19 6.45 10.64
N CYS A 340 18.01 7.76 10.71
CA CYS A 340 19.09 8.74 10.68
C CYS A 340 18.76 9.95 11.57
N VAL A 341 19.71 10.87 11.72
CA VAL A 341 19.59 12.03 12.62
C VAL A 341 18.47 12.98 12.20
N ASP A 342 18.26 13.15 10.88
CA ASP A 342 17.18 13.93 10.28
C ASP A 342 16.33 13.00 9.40
N PRO A 343 15.34 12.28 9.98
CA PRO A 343 14.61 11.24 9.26
C PRO A 343 13.85 11.84 8.06
N PRO A 344 13.99 11.28 6.85
CA PRO A 344 13.19 11.68 5.67
C PRO A 344 11.69 11.63 5.94
N PHE A 345 11.27 10.78 6.88
CA PHE A 345 9.91 10.72 7.37
C PHE A 345 9.37 12.07 7.85
N VAL A 346 10.17 12.92 8.50
CA VAL A 346 9.73 14.25 8.97
C VAL A 346 9.38 15.17 7.80
N ASP A 347 10.19 15.16 6.73
CA ASP A 347 9.90 15.89 5.49
C ASP A 347 8.62 15.36 4.83
N ALA A 348 8.34 14.07 4.98
CA ALA A 348 7.09 13.53 4.50
C ALA A 348 5.87 13.98 5.31
N ILE A 349 5.99 14.10 6.65
CA ILE A 349 4.93 14.68 7.51
C ILE A 349 4.61 16.12 7.09
N LYS A 350 5.62 16.88 6.65
CA LYS A 350 5.43 18.25 6.16
C LYS A 350 4.42 18.33 5.01
N ARG A 351 4.43 17.36 4.08
CA ARG A 351 3.46 17.30 2.97
C ARG A 351 2.01 17.14 3.47
N ILE A 352 1.82 16.37 4.55
CA ILE A 352 0.53 16.21 5.22
C ILE A 352 0.11 17.51 5.90
N ALA A 353 1.03 18.16 6.62
CA ALA A 353 0.78 19.45 7.26
C ALA A 353 0.40 20.55 6.26
N GLU A 354 1.06 20.61 5.10
CA GLU A 354 0.74 21.54 4.01
C GLU A 354 -0.68 21.31 3.47
N GLY A 355 -1.10 20.04 3.33
CA GLY A 355 -2.47 19.67 2.96
C GLY A 355 -3.50 20.10 4.01
N ILE A 356 -3.19 19.92 5.30
CA ILE A 356 -4.06 20.40 6.39
C ILE A 356 -4.14 21.94 6.38
N GLY A 357 -3.02 22.64 6.22
CA GLY A 357 -3.01 24.10 6.12
C GLY A 357 -3.85 24.61 4.93
N GLN A 358 -3.85 23.89 3.80
CA GLN A 358 -4.74 24.16 2.67
C GLN A 358 -6.21 23.93 3.05
N LEU A 359 -6.53 22.78 3.65
CA LEU A 359 -7.87 22.43 4.10
C LEU A 359 -8.48 23.47 5.07
N TYR A 360 -7.68 23.99 6.01
CA TYR A 360 -8.17 25.05 6.91
C TYR A 360 -8.27 26.42 6.25
N ALA A 361 -7.42 26.72 5.27
CA ALA A 361 -7.55 27.95 4.48
C ALA A 361 -8.87 27.95 3.68
N THR A 362 -9.22 26.82 3.07
CA THR A 362 -10.46 26.64 2.32
C THR A 362 -11.68 26.55 3.25
N LEU A 363 -11.55 25.97 4.45
CA LEU A 363 -12.60 25.97 5.48
C LEU A 363 -12.90 27.39 5.99
N ARG A 364 -11.88 28.19 6.32
CA ARG A 364 -12.06 29.58 6.76
C ARG A 364 -12.84 30.39 5.73
N GLU A 365 -12.54 30.17 4.46
CA GLU A 365 -13.25 30.80 3.35
C GLU A 365 -14.71 30.35 3.26
N ALA A 366 -14.98 29.05 3.44
CA ALA A 366 -16.34 28.50 3.48
C ALA A 366 -17.17 29.10 4.63
N LEU A 367 -16.59 29.17 5.83
CA LEU A 367 -17.22 29.76 7.02
C LEU A 367 -17.54 31.25 6.84
N ALA A 368 -16.74 31.97 6.06
CA ALA A 368 -16.99 33.37 5.71
C ALA A 368 -18.03 33.55 4.59
N GLY A 369 -18.70 32.47 4.14
CA GLY A 369 -19.68 32.51 3.05
C GLY A 369 -19.04 32.66 1.66
N GLY A 370 -17.75 32.33 1.52
CA GLY A 370 -17.01 32.48 0.26
C GLY A 370 -17.37 31.44 -0.81
N TYR A 371 -17.99 30.33 -0.44
CA TYR A 371 -18.35 29.25 -1.35
C TYR A 371 -19.67 29.56 -2.07
N PRO A 372 -19.74 29.41 -3.40
CA PRO A 372 -20.97 29.67 -4.14
C PRO A 372 -22.01 28.54 -4.03
N HIS A 373 -21.58 27.34 -3.66
CA HIS A 373 -22.38 26.11 -3.70
C HIS A 373 -22.65 25.51 -2.30
N TRP A 374 -22.16 26.15 -1.24
CA TRP A 374 -22.31 25.68 0.13
C TRP A 374 -22.30 26.89 1.06
N SER A 375 -23.13 26.84 2.10
CA SER A 375 -23.15 27.84 3.17
C SER A 375 -23.22 27.14 4.53
N PRO A 376 -22.61 27.73 5.57
CA PRO A 376 -22.69 27.18 6.91
C PRO A 376 -24.14 27.16 7.40
N ASP A 377 -24.59 26.00 7.89
CA ASP A 377 -25.96 25.75 8.39
C ASP A 377 -25.99 25.51 9.91
N GLY A 378 -24.87 25.77 10.60
CA GLY A 378 -24.71 25.59 12.04
C GLY A 378 -24.40 24.15 12.48
N LYS A 379 -24.33 23.19 11.55
CA LYS A 379 -23.90 21.83 11.88
C LYS A 379 -22.40 21.77 12.21
N PRO A 380 -21.96 20.81 13.05
CA PRO A 380 -20.56 20.47 13.20
C PRO A 380 -19.88 20.22 11.86
N ILE A 381 -18.62 20.64 11.76
CA ILE A 381 -17.77 20.42 10.59
C ILE A 381 -16.54 19.65 11.03
N HIS A 382 -16.25 18.54 10.33
CA HIS A 382 -15.09 17.70 10.57
C HIS A 382 -14.15 17.78 9.36
N PRO A 383 -12.97 18.41 9.49
CA PRO A 383 -11.96 18.39 8.44
C PRO A 383 -11.29 17.01 8.35
N LEU A 384 -11.14 16.48 7.14
CA LEU A 384 -10.51 15.19 6.87
C LEU A 384 -9.53 15.31 5.70
N LEU A 385 -8.28 14.92 5.93
CA LEU A 385 -7.30 14.72 4.85
C LEU A 385 -7.24 13.23 4.50
N VAL A 386 -7.45 12.91 3.22
CA VAL A 386 -7.46 11.53 2.74
C VAL A 386 -6.26 11.28 1.85
N THR A 387 -5.45 10.27 2.16
CA THR A 387 -4.32 9.83 1.34
C THR A 387 -4.67 8.63 0.49
N PHE A 388 -4.15 8.56 -0.74
CA PHE A 388 -4.36 7.36 -1.57
C PHE A 388 -3.63 6.13 -1.00
N HIS A 389 -2.38 6.32 -0.56
CA HIS A 389 -1.60 5.24 0.03
C HIS A 389 -1.80 5.17 1.55
N GLU A 390 -1.48 4.01 2.11
CA GLU A 390 -1.33 3.82 3.55
C GLU A 390 -0.06 4.49 4.05
N TRP A 391 -0.22 5.36 5.05
CA TRP A 391 0.89 6.04 5.74
C TRP A 391 1.00 5.61 7.21
N PHE A 392 0.08 4.75 7.69
CA PHE A 392 0.02 4.25 9.06
C PHE A 392 0.18 5.38 10.08
N PHE A 393 -0.78 6.31 10.08
CA PHE A 393 -0.77 7.47 10.97
C PHE A 393 -1.07 7.05 12.42
N PHE A 394 -0.05 6.86 13.26
CA PHE A 394 -0.25 6.51 14.67
C PHE A 394 0.83 6.99 15.62
N GLY A 395 0.45 7.03 16.89
CA GLY A 395 1.34 7.27 18.00
C GLY A 395 1.75 8.74 18.19
N PRO A 396 2.25 9.07 19.38
CA PRO A 396 2.60 10.44 19.74
C PRO A 396 3.73 11.02 18.88
N PHE A 397 4.65 10.18 18.39
CA PHE A 397 5.75 10.68 17.55
C PHE A 397 5.24 11.33 16.26
N PHE A 398 4.36 10.66 15.52
CA PHE A 398 3.80 11.20 14.29
C PHE A 398 2.97 12.45 14.57
N TYR A 399 2.01 12.38 15.48
CA TYR A 399 1.08 13.48 15.74
C TYR A 399 1.76 14.70 16.38
N ASN A 400 2.75 14.54 17.26
CA ASN A 400 3.49 15.67 17.82
C ASN A 400 4.36 16.39 16.78
N HIS A 401 4.86 15.68 15.77
CA HIS A 401 5.54 16.31 14.63
C HIS A 401 4.52 16.98 13.71
N LEU A 402 3.40 16.32 13.43
CA LEU A 402 2.36 16.86 12.58
C LEU A 402 1.76 18.14 13.18
N ASP A 403 1.37 18.14 14.45
CA ASP A 403 0.76 19.29 15.12
C ASP A 403 1.71 20.51 15.09
N ARG A 404 3.01 20.33 15.35
CA ARG A 404 4.01 21.40 15.22
C ARG A 404 4.13 21.95 13.80
N LEU A 405 4.07 21.08 12.80
CA LEU A 405 4.15 21.50 11.39
C LEU A 405 2.86 22.20 10.94
N VAL A 406 1.70 21.75 11.43
CA VAL A 406 0.39 22.38 11.20
C VAL A 406 0.37 23.78 11.82
N ASP A 407 0.87 23.97 13.05
CA ASP A 407 1.03 25.30 13.66
C ASP A 407 1.87 26.23 12.77
N GLY A 408 2.94 25.70 12.18
CA GLY A 408 3.78 26.42 11.22
C GLY A 408 3.01 26.85 9.97
N GLU A 409 2.21 25.95 9.39
CA GLU A 409 1.37 26.25 8.23
C GLU A 409 0.26 27.27 8.56
N PHE A 410 -0.32 27.23 9.77
CA PHE A 410 -1.29 28.22 10.23
C PHE A 410 -0.66 29.62 10.32
N LYS A 411 0.52 29.74 10.94
CA LYS A 411 1.26 31.01 11.01
C LYS A 411 1.59 31.55 9.62
N LYS A 412 2.10 30.69 8.73
CA LYS A 412 2.44 31.04 7.34
C LYS A 412 1.23 31.54 6.54
N ARG A 413 0.04 31.01 6.80
CA ARG A 413 -1.21 31.34 6.09
C ARG A 413 -2.08 32.40 6.79
N GLY A 414 -1.65 32.88 7.97
CA GLY A 414 -2.43 33.80 8.79
C GLY A 414 -3.77 33.21 9.23
N LEU A 415 -3.79 31.93 9.61
CA LEU A 415 -4.97 31.23 10.13
C LEU A 415 -4.99 31.30 11.66
N ASP A 416 -6.19 31.40 12.24
CA ASP A 416 -6.38 31.37 13.69
C ASP A 416 -6.28 29.93 14.21
N LEU A 417 -5.39 29.70 15.17
CA LEU A 417 -5.18 28.40 15.82
C LEU A 417 -6.43 27.90 16.56
N MET A 418 -7.36 28.80 16.93
CA MET A 418 -8.64 28.40 17.52
C MET A 418 -9.46 27.49 16.60
N LEU A 419 -9.26 27.56 15.27
CA LEU A 419 -9.92 26.68 14.31
C LEU A 419 -9.55 25.21 14.52
N LEU A 420 -8.34 24.89 14.99
CA LEU A 420 -7.91 23.52 15.28
C LEU A 420 -8.69 22.92 16.45
N THR A 421 -9.10 23.75 17.41
CA THR A 421 -9.90 23.33 18.56
C THR A 421 -11.38 23.26 18.20
N GLN A 422 -11.87 24.22 17.40
CA GLN A 422 -13.28 24.28 17.01
C GLN A 422 -13.66 23.20 15.99
N TYR A 423 -12.75 22.87 15.07
CA TYR A 423 -12.97 21.92 13.98
C TYR A 423 -11.79 20.95 13.93
N PRO A 424 -11.68 19.97 14.84
CA PRO A 424 -10.51 19.09 14.91
C PRO A 424 -10.38 18.24 13.63
N PHE A 425 -9.19 18.25 13.02
CA PHE A 425 -8.93 17.45 11.82
C PHE A 425 -8.59 16.00 12.15
N ALA A 426 -8.89 15.13 11.17
CA ALA A 426 -8.40 13.77 11.09
C ALA A 426 -7.63 13.54 9.78
N VAL A 427 -6.83 12.46 9.74
CA VAL A 427 -6.12 11.99 8.55
C VAL A 427 -6.36 10.49 8.40
N CYS A 428 -6.62 10.01 7.19
CA CYS A 428 -6.82 8.58 6.91
C CYS A 428 -6.37 8.21 5.49
N SER A 429 -6.20 6.91 5.24
CA SER A 429 -6.08 6.39 3.87
C SER A 429 -7.44 6.33 3.16
N ILE A 430 -7.44 6.07 1.85
CA ILE A 430 -8.66 5.80 1.08
C ILE A 430 -9.39 4.54 1.55
N GLU A 431 -8.66 3.51 1.95
CA GLU A 431 -9.26 2.26 2.47
C GLU A 431 -9.91 2.51 3.83
N GLU A 432 -9.29 3.35 4.66
CA GLU A 432 -9.90 3.80 5.91
C GLU A 432 -11.09 4.74 5.66
N LEU A 433 -11.05 5.60 4.63
CA LEU A 433 -12.19 6.45 4.24
C LEU A 433 -13.41 5.61 3.84
N GLU A 434 -13.21 4.52 3.09
CA GLU A 434 -14.27 3.59 2.72
C GLU A 434 -14.97 3.04 3.99
N GLY A 435 -14.19 2.63 5.00
CA GLY A 435 -14.71 2.22 6.31
C GLY A 435 -15.39 3.34 7.10
N ILE A 436 -14.81 4.55 7.15
CA ILE A 436 -15.42 5.74 7.77
C ILE A 436 -16.77 6.02 7.12
N THR A 437 -16.84 5.99 5.79
CA THR A 437 -18.05 6.25 5.02
C THR A 437 -19.14 5.24 5.38
N SER A 438 -18.79 3.97 5.52
CA SER A 438 -19.71 2.91 5.96
C SER A 438 -20.20 3.14 7.40
N ALA A 439 -19.31 3.44 8.34
CA ALA A 439 -19.67 3.74 9.72
C ALA A 439 -20.56 5.00 9.84
N CYS A 440 -20.22 6.07 9.11
CA CYS A 440 -20.99 7.31 9.07
C CYS A 440 -22.38 7.09 8.47
N ARG A 441 -22.53 6.21 7.48
CA ARG A 441 -23.83 5.87 6.89
C ARG A 441 -24.78 5.30 7.93
N GLU A 442 -24.27 4.48 8.84
CA GLU A 442 -25.05 3.81 9.87
C GLU A 442 -25.27 4.68 11.11
N HIS A 443 -24.26 5.43 11.53
CA HIS A 443 -24.23 6.08 12.84
C HIS A 443 -24.26 7.61 12.80
N GLY A 444 -24.13 8.20 11.62
CA GLY A 444 -24.01 9.64 11.40
C GLY A 444 -22.57 10.14 11.47
N ILE A 445 -22.26 11.15 10.66
CA ILE A 445 -20.92 11.75 10.54
C ILE A 445 -20.41 12.25 11.88
N ASP A 446 -21.23 12.99 12.62
CA ASP A 446 -20.78 13.63 13.87
C ASP A 446 -20.37 12.59 14.92
N ARG A 447 -21.17 11.52 15.07
CA ARG A 447 -20.92 10.46 16.05
C ARG A 447 -19.56 9.78 15.81
N VAL A 448 -19.24 9.48 14.56
CA VAL A 448 -18.00 8.79 14.19
C VAL A 448 -16.81 9.73 14.35
N MET A 449 -16.88 10.93 13.76
CA MET A 449 -15.75 11.84 13.69
C MET A 449 -15.46 12.54 15.02
N ALA A 450 -16.48 12.95 15.77
CA ALA A 450 -16.30 13.52 17.10
C ALA A 450 -15.69 12.50 18.06
N MET A 451 -16.03 11.21 17.93
CA MET A 451 -15.40 10.15 18.72
C MET A 451 -13.94 9.94 18.33
N LYS A 452 -13.61 9.84 17.03
CA LYS A 452 -12.20 9.69 16.58
C LYS A 452 -11.30 10.83 17.04
N ASN A 453 -11.84 12.03 17.13
CA ASN A 453 -11.11 13.24 17.52
C ASN A 453 -10.97 13.41 19.05
N ARG A 454 -11.52 12.50 19.86
CA ARG A 454 -11.28 12.53 21.31
C ARG A 454 -9.81 12.27 21.65
N PRO A 455 -9.29 12.82 22.75
CA PRO A 455 -7.90 12.63 23.16
C PRO A 455 -7.48 11.15 23.23
N GLU A 456 -8.35 10.25 23.72
CA GLU A 456 -8.04 8.82 23.81
C GLU A 456 -7.88 8.11 22.45
N HIS A 457 -8.47 8.65 21.38
CA HIS A 457 -8.47 8.04 20.04
C HIS A 457 -7.64 8.82 19.02
N ARG A 458 -7.20 10.06 19.30
CA ARG A 458 -6.46 10.88 18.34
C ARG A 458 -5.24 10.17 17.76
N PHE A 459 -4.48 9.49 18.63
CA PHE A 459 -3.23 8.81 18.26
C PHE A 459 -3.41 7.37 17.78
N SER A 460 -4.63 6.83 17.79
CA SER A 460 -4.90 5.48 17.28
C SER A 460 -4.96 5.49 15.76
N LEU A 461 -4.50 4.39 15.15
CA LEU A 461 -4.77 4.09 13.75
C LEU A 461 -6.28 4.17 13.49
N MET A 462 -6.68 4.78 12.37
CA MET A 462 -8.09 4.89 12.01
C MET A 462 -8.71 3.50 11.80
N ARG A 463 -8.01 2.59 11.12
CA ARG A 463 -8.45 1.19 11.00
C ARG A 463 -8.71 0.51 12.35
N GLY A 464 -7.81 0.70 13.32
CA GLY A 464 -7.96 0.13 14.67
C GLY A 464 -9.17 0.70 15.40
N PHE A 465 -9.35 2.02 15.34
CA PHE A 465 -10.51 2.72 15.87
C PHE A 465 -11.83 2.22 15.26
N LEU A 466 -11.89 2.07 13.94
CA LEU A 466 -13.06 1.54 13.25
C LEU A 466 -13.35 0.09 13.67
N GLY A 467 -12.32 -0.76 13.76
CA GLY A 467 -12.49 -2.15 14.18
C GLY A 467 -13.02 -2.30 15.61
N GLU A 468 -12.62 -1.42 16.52
CA GLU A 468 -13.04 -1.45 17.92
C GLU A 468 -14.44 -0.85 18.14
N HIS A 469 -14.73 0.30 17.55
CA HIS A 469 -15.94 1.07 17.85
C HIS A 469 -17.06 0.92 16.82
N PHE A 470 -16.73 0.48 15.61
CA PHE A 470 -17.65 0.31 14.48
C PHE A 470 -17.35 -1.01 13.76
N PRO A 471 -17.40 -2.15 14.48
CA PRO A 471 -17.02 -3.45 13.94
C PRO A 471 -17.88 -3.80 12.72
N GLY A 472 -17.23 -4.31 11.67
CA GLY A 472 -17.88 -4.62 10.40
C GLY A 472 -17.84 -3.50 9.36
N SER A 473 -17.61 -2.24 9.78
CA SER A 473 -17.66 -1.09 8.86
C SER A 473 -16.72 -1.20 7.66
N LEU A 474 -15.49 -1.71 7.86
CA LEU A 474 -14.52 -1.97 6.80
C LEU A 474 -14.96 -3.09 5.84
N HIS A 475 -15.53 -4.17 6.39
CA HIS A 475 -16.02 -5.31 5.59
C HIS A 475 -17.26 -4.92 4.77
N ASP A 476 -18.18 -4.17 5.37
CA ASP A 476 -19.37 -3.66 4.69
C ASP A 476 -19.02 -2.67 3.57
N ALA A 477 -17.96 -1.88 3.76
CA ALA A 477 -17.45 -0.98 2.74
C ALA A 477 -16.91 -1.76 1.53
N GLU A 478 -16.12 -2.80 1.79
CA GLU A 478 -15.57 -3.70 0.78
C GLU A 478 -16.68 -4.42 0.00
N ALA A 479 -17.67 -5.00 0.68
CA ALA A 479 -18.80 -5.66 0.03
C ALA A 479 -19.57 -4.73 -0.92
N LYS A 480 -19.80 -3.47 -0.51
CA LYS A 480 -20.48 -2.46 -1.35
C LYS A 480 -19.67 -2.04 -2.58
N MET A 481 -18.35 -2.05 -2.47
CA MET A 481 -17.46 -1.71 -3.57
C MET A 481 -17.28 -2.87 -4.55
N ASP A 482 -17.28 -4.11 -4.05
CA ASP A 482 -17.21 -5.33 -4.85
C ASP A 482 -18.44 -5.51 -5.76
N ASP A 483 -19.66 -5.35 -5.21
CA ASP A 483 -20.92 -5.36 -5.99
C ASP A 483 -20.87 -4.39 -7.20
N ALA A 484 -20.21 -3.24 -7.01
CA ALA A 484 -20.09 -2.22 -8.04
C ALA A 484 -19.05 -2.58 -9.11
N MET A 485 -18.05 -3.38 -8.79
CA MET A 485 -17.05 -3.85 -9.74
C MET A 485 -17.54 -5.04 -10.56
N ASP A 486 -18.27 -5.96 -9.94
CA ASP A 486 -18.88 -7.10 -10.63
C ASP A 486 -19.85 -6.64 -11.74
N ALA A 487 -20.65 -5.59 -11.47
CA ALA A 487 -21.50 -4.96 -12.47
C ALA A 487 -20.73 -4.39 -13.69
N VAL A 488 -19.46 -4.02 -13.52
CA VAL A 488 -18.60 -3.50 -14.59
C VAL A 488 -17.90 -4.64 -15.34
N VAL A 489 -17.56 -5.73 -14.66
CA VAL A 489 -17.01 -6.95 -15.26
C VAL A 489 -18.09 -7.65 -16.11
N GLU A 490 -19.30 -7.85 -15.57
CA GLU A 490 -20.43 -8.48 -16.27
C GLU A 490 -20.88 -7.71 -17.53
N ALA A 491 -20.78 -6.37 -17.53
CA ALA A 491 -21.09 -5.56 -18.69
C ALA A 491 -20.12 -5.78 -19.88
N LYS A 492 -18.94 -6.37 -19.64
CA LYS A 492 -17.90 -6.60 -20.65
C LYS A 492 -17.66 -8.06 -21.01
N THR A 493 -18.15 -9.03 -20.22
CA THR A 493 -18.07 -10.47 -20.55
C THR A 493 -18.81 -10.84 -21.85
N ARG A 494 -19.61 -9.92 -22.41
CA ARG A 494 -20.22 -10.05 -23.76
C ARG A 494 -19.26 -9.87 -24.94
N VAL A 495 -17.99 -9.56 -24.71
CA VAL A 495 -16.97 -9.40 -25.77
C VAL A 495 -16.08 -10.64 -25.93
N MET A 496 -16.19 -11.64 -25.04
CA MET A 496 -15.52 -12.94 -25.14
C MET A 496 -16.46 -14.08 -25.60
N GLY A 497 -17.57 -13.73 -26.26
CA GLY A 497 -18.48 -14.67 -26.91
C GLY A 497 -18.22 -14.74 -28.40
#